data_AF-A0A370GRZ1-F1
#
_entry.id   AF-A0A370GRZ1-F1
#
_cell.length_a   1.000
_cell.length_b   1.000
_cell.length_c   1.000
_cell.angle_alpha   90.00
_cell.angle_beta   90.00
_cell.angle_gamma   90.00
#
_symmetry.space_group_name_H-M   'P 1'
#
loop_
_entity.id
_entity.type
_entity.pdbx_description
1 polymer ?
#
loop_
_entity_poly.entity_id
_entity_poly.type
_entity_poly.pdbx_seq_one_letter_code
_entity_poly.pdbx_strand_id
1 'polypeptide(L)' 'MFKTVLAASALALGVVAGGAATANAEELVVQGQYNTIGECTGAGDFGEVTVDGNPVKLSDGWSYRCDPVGDKFQMTLVR' A
#
# COMPACT_ATOMS: atom_id res chain seq x y z
N MET A 1 -23.42 25.93 -32.39
CA MET A 1 -23.70 26.17 -30.95
C MET A 1 -24.09 24.81 -30.37
N PHE A 2 -23.42 24.17 -29.40
CA PHE A 2 -22.49 24.58 -28.34
C PHE A 2 -21.31 23.59 -28.23
N LYS A 3 -20.14 24.12 -27.83
CA LYS A 3 -18.95 23.38 -27.38
C LYS A 3 -19.17 22.87 -25.94
N THR A 4 -18.78 21.63 -25.64
CA THR A 4 -18.30 21.29 -24.29
C THR A 4 -17.24 20.21 -24.35
N VAL A 5 -15.99 20.65 -24.20
CA VAL A 5 -14.83 19.86 -23.78
C VAL A 5 -15.07 19.41 -22.34
N LEU A 6 -14.73 18.17 -21.99
CA LEU A 6 -14.19 17.80 -20.68
C LEU A 6 -13.57 16.41 -20.78
N ALA A 7 -12.29 16.40 -21.12
CA ALA A 7 -11.39 15.32 -20.79
C ALA A 7 -11.38 15.20 -19.25
N ALA A 8 -12.03 14.17 -18.74
CA ALA A 8 -11.81 13.68 -17.39
C ALA A 8 -11.13 12.32 -17.53
N SER A 9 -9.89 12.34 -18.02
CA SER A 9 -8.93 11.29 -17.69
C SER A 9 -8.82 11.30 -16.17
N ALA A 10 -9.61 10.44 -15.53
CA ALA A 10 -9.52 10.16 -14.11
C ALA A 10 -8.16 9.51 -13.87
N LEU A 11 -7.14 10.35 -13.80
CA LEU A 11 -5.93 10.11 -13.07
C LEU A 11 -6.34 10.01 -11.59
N ALA A 12 -6.97 8.90 -11.21
CA ALA A 12 -7.05 8.49 -9.83
C ALA A 12 -5.71 7.83 -9.43
N LEU A 13 -4.61 8.55 -9.65
CA LEU A 13 -3.35 8.34 -8.93
C LEU A 13 -3.45 9.06 -7.58
N GLY A 14 -4.52 8.72 -6.87
CA GLY A 14 -4.88 9.27 -5.57
C GLY A 14 -5.43 8.12 -4.75
N VAL A 15 -4.56 7.18 -4.40
CA VAL A 15 -4.84 6.28 -3.28
C VAL A 15 -4.78 7.15 -2.03
N VAL A 16 -5.93 7.77 -1.76
CA VAL A 16 -6.28 8.22 -0.43
C VAL A 16 -6.48 6.94 0.38
N ALA A 17 -5.43 6.44 1.02
CA ALA A 17 -5.60 5.56 2.18
C ALA A 17 -5.96 6.45 3.40
N GLY A 18 -7.07 7.17 3.26
CA GLY A 18 -7.70 7.87 4.36
C GLY A 18 -8.83 7.02 4.91
N GLY A 19 -8.59 6.40 6.06
CA GLY A 19 -9.63 6.16 7.05
C GLY A 19 -10.12 4.72 7.22
N ALA A 20 -9.65 4.07 8.28
CA ALA A 20 -10.54 3.47 9.27
C ALA A 20 -9.96 3.74 10.66
N ALA A 21 -10.64 4.55 11.46
CA ALA A 21 -10.37 4.64 12.87
C ALA A 21 -10.70 3.28 13.50
N THR A 22 -9.69 2.49 13.85
CA THR A 22 -9.84 1.28 14.66
C THR A 22 -8.67 1.23 15.64
N ALA A 23 -8.94 1.64 16.88
CA ALA A 23 -8.20 1.35 18.10
C ALA A 23 -6.67 1.08 17.98
N ASN A 24 -5.86 2.14 18.01
CA ASN A 24 -4.40 2.11 18.33
C ASN A 24 -3.57 0.97 17.68
N ALA A 25 -3.79 0.66 16.40
CA ALA A 25 -2.83 -0.13 15.63
C ALA A 25 -2.03 0.84 14.74
N GLU A 26 -0.70 0.80 14.84
CA GLU A 26 0.14 1.57 13.93
C GLU A 26 0.13 0.85 12.57
N GLU A 27 -0.30 1.52 11.50
CA GLU A 27 -0.35 0.94 10.15
C GLU A 27 0.54 1.74 9.20
N LEU A 28 1.41 1.05 8.47
CA LEU A 28 2.35 1.63 7.51
C LEU A 28 2.19 0.96 6.15
N VAL A 29 1.80 1.72 5.13
CA VAL A 29 1.66 1.21 3.77
C VAL A 29 3.02 1.26 3.07
N VAL A 30 3.50 0.11 2.62
CA VAL A 30 4.76 0.01 1.88
C VAL A 30 4.53 0.60 0.49
N GLN A 31 5.40 1.54 0.09
CA GLN A 31 5.28 2.16 -1.23
C GLN A 31 5.62 1.15 -2.32
N GLY A 32 4.62 0.82 -3.14
CA GLY A 32 4.76 -0.12 -4.24
C GLY A 32 3.64 -1.16 -4.23
N GLN A 33 3.43 -1.78 -5.39
CA GLN A 33 2.50 -2.89 -5.54
C GLN A 33 3.22 -4.05 -6.20
N TYR A 34 3.01 -5.24 -5.64
CA TYR A 34 3.56 -6.50 -6.13
C TYR A 34 2.63 -7.11 -7.17
N ASN A 35 3.19 -7.76 -8.19
CA ASN A 35 2.37 -8.39 -9.23
C ASN A 35 1.78 -9.72 -8.75
N THR A 36 2.44 -10.36 -7.78
CA THR A 36 2.01 -11.63 -7.22
C THR A 36 2.05 -11.61 -5.69
N ILE A 37 1.23 -12.46 -5.07
CA ILE A 37 1.25 -12.62 -3.61
C ILE A 37 2.60 -13.14 -3.11
N GLY A 38 3.29 -13.99 -3.89
CA GLY A 38 4.59 -14.55 -3.53
C GLY A 38 5.70 -13.50 -3.48
N GLU A 39 5.66 -12.49 -4.37
CA GLU A 39 6.57 -11.35 -4.29
C GLU A 39 6.29 -10.49 -3.05
N CYS A 40 5.01 -10.30 -2.71
CA CYS A 40 4.62 -9.53 -1.53
C CYS A 40 5.03 -10.23 -0.22
N THR A 41 4.72 -11.52 -0.06
CA THR A 41 5.11 -12.28 1.13
C THR A 41 6.62 -12.48 1.18
N GLY A 42 7.27 -12.69 0.04
CA GLY A 42 8.72 -12.80 -0.04
C GLY A 42 9.41 -11.54 0.47
N ALA A 43 8.93 -10.35 0.07
CA ALA A 43 9.42 -9.07 0.58
C ALA A 43 9.28 -8.93 2.10
N GLY A 44 8.13 -9.36 2.65
CA GLY A 44 7.92 -9.43 4.10
C GLY A 44 8.89 -10.40 4.78
N ASP A 45 9.08 -11.61 4.24
CA ASP A 45 9.96 -12.64 4.83
C ASP A 45 11.45 -12.24 4.87
N PHE A 46 11.91 -11.30 4.04
CA PHE A 46 13.26 -10.74 4.16
C PHE A 46 13.47 -9.94 5.46
N GLY A 47 12.40 -9.65 6.22
CA GLY A 47 12.46 -9.09 7.57
C GLY A 47 12.66 -7.57 7.62
N GLU A 48 12.92 -6.92 6.48
CA GLU A 48 13.06 -5.47 6.34
C GLU A 48 12.35 -5.00 5.07
N VAL A 49 11.55 -3.94 5.20
CA VAL A 49 10.80 -3.35 4.09
C VAL A 49 10.93 -1.83 4.13
N THR A 50 10.93 -1.17 2.97
CA THR A 50 11.06 0.29 2.92
C THR A 50 9.69 0.95 2.87
N VAL A 51 9.35 1.74 3.89
CA VAL A 51 8.13 2.55 3.97
C VAL A 51 8.52 4.02 3.90
N ASP A 52 7.98 4.77 2.95
CA ASP A 52 8.27 6.21 2.77
C ASP A 52 9.78 6.55 2.75
N GLY A 53 10.58 5.66 2.17
CA GLY A 53 12.05 5.80 2.12
C GLY A 53 12.79 5.43 3.42
N ASN A 54 12.07 5.00 4.45
CA ASN A 54 12.65 4.53 5.70
C ASN A 54 12.61 2.99 5.78
N PRO A 55 13.71 2.32 6.13
CA PRO A 55 13.70 0.88 6.38
C PRO A 55 12.94 0.60 7.69
N VAL A 56 11.97 -0.30 7.63
CA VAL A 56 11.19 -0.81 8.76
C VAL A 56 11.47 -2.29 8.89
N LYS A 57 11.95 -2.72 10.06
CA LYS A 57 12.22 -4.13 10.33
C LYS A 57 11.02 -4.77 11.02
N LEU A 58 10.64 -5.95 10.55
CA LEU A 58 9.57 -6.74 11.17
C LEU A 58 9.93 -7.19 12.59
N SER A 59 11.23 -7.34 12.88
CA SER A 59 11.74 -7.65 14.21
C SER A 59 11.42 -6.60 15.27
N ASP A 60 11.07 -5.37 14.88
CA ASP A 60 10.63 -4.31 15.79
C ASP A 60 9.16 -4.48 16.24
N GLY A 61 8.57 -5.66 16.05
CA GLY A 61 7.18 -5.95 16.40
C GLY A 61 6.19 -5.54 15.31
N TRP A 62 6.67 -5.34 14.09
CA TRP A 62 5.80 -5.12 12.93
C TRP A 62 5.43 -6.46 12.31
N SER A 63 4.14 -6.67 12.06
CA SER A 63 3.63 -7.73 11.20
C SER A 63 3.35 -7.16 9.82
N TYR A 64 3.40 -7.99 8.78
CA TYR A 64 3.01 -7.57 7.44
C TYR A 64 1.72 -8.26 7.00
N ARG A 65 0.97 -7.59 6.13
CA ARG A 65 -0.19 -8.12 5.43
C ARG A 65 -0.07 -7.78 3.96
N CYS A 66 -0.44 -8.73 3.10
CA CYS A 66 -0.53 -8.53 1.67
C CYS A 66 -2.00 -8.48 1.27
N ASP A 67 -2.52 -7.30 0.96
CA ASP A 67 -3.90 -7.09 0.56
C ASP A 67 -3.99 -6.96 -0.97
N PRO A 68 -4.94 -7.63 -1.64
CA PRO A 68 -5.14 -7.47 -3.07
C PRO A 68 -5.73 -6.07 -3.38
N VAL A 69 -5.10 -5.36 -4.31
CA VAL A 69 -5.52 -4.03 -4.78
C VAL A 69 -5.58 -4.07 -6.32
N GLY A 70 -6.76 -4.34 -6.86
CA GLY A 70 -6.94 -4.62 -8.29
C GLY A 70 -6.29 -5.95 -8.67
N ASP A 71 -5.51 -5.95 -9.76
CA ASP A 71 -4.72 -7.12 -10.21
C ASP A 71 -3.36 -7.27 -9.49
N LYS A 72 -3.11 -6.46 -8.46
CA LYS A 72 -1.84 -6.40 -7.73
C LYS A 72 -2.04 -6.64 -6.24
N PHE A 73 -0.93 -6.73 -5.50
CA PHE A 73 -0.91 -6.85 -4.04
C PHE A 73 -0.19 -5.67 -3.42
N GLN A 74 -0.74 -5.11 -2.35
CA GLN A 74 -0.13 -4.06 -1.56
C GLN A 74 0.29 -4.63 -0.21
N MET A 75 1.49 -4.28 0.23
CA MET A 75 1.97 -4.65 1.57
C MET A 75 1.65 -3.54 2.56
N THR A 76 1.02 -3.93 3.66
CA THR A 76 0.71 -3.07 4.81
C THR A 76 1.39 -3.67 6.03
N LEU A 77 2.21 -2.89 6.71
CA LEU A 77 2.73 -3.27 8.02
C LEU A 77 1.73 -2.83 9.09
N VAL A 78 1.57 -3.67 10.10
CA VAL A 78 0.68 -3.44 11.23
C VAL A 78 1.39 -3.78 12.53
N ARG A 79 1.20 -2.96 13.57
CA ARG A 79 1.69 -3.19 14.92
C ARG A 79 0.59 -2.88 15.94
#